data_AF-A0A4S4DH94-F1
#
_entry.id   AF-A0A4S4DH94-F1
#
_cell.length_a   1.000
_cell.length_b   1.000
_cell.length_c   1.000
_cell.angle_alpha   90.00
_cell.angle_beta   90.00
_cell.angle_gamma   90.00
#
_symmetry.space_group_name_H-M   'P 1'
#
loop_
_entity.id
_entity.type
_entity.pdbx_description
1 polymer ?
#
loop_
_entity_poly.entity_id
_entity_poly.type
_entity_poly.pdbx_seq_one_letter_code
_entity_poly.pdbx_strand_id
1 'polypeptide(L)'
;MFPSTTLSLSNHLTTSASAIPEPKPKPTQPSSLSAQTNEATSDPESEPQLRKLKVGKLHKVQLTRAIRSTGKLDRQVHRTATALEVNRSVYSEGRESPESPPAAVGGGEEMVGAKSIYMVSDGTGWTAEHSVQAALGQFDHCLVDRACPVNTHMFSGIGDVEQLMEIVKQAAREGAMLAYTLADPSLAQSAKQACEIWDIPSTDILGPITEAIATHLGVSPSGLPRGAPGRTSHLTEEYFRRIDAIEFTIKQDDGALPQNLHKADFILAGVSRTGKTPLSTYLAHEGYKVANVPIVMGVQVPKTLFEVDPEKVFCLTINPVVLQTIRRARAKNLGFSDEVRSNYSEMDYVREELEYASRIFVQNPIWPVIEVTGKAIEETAAVILRLYNDPKTKCVMPRISKRY
;
A
#
# COMPACT_ATOMS: atom_id res chain seq x y z
N MET A 1 -10.00 17.09 53.84
CA MET A 1 -10.79 17.57 54.99
C MET A 1 -11.03 19.06 54.81
N PHE A 2 -12.27 19.49 55.04
CA PHE A 2 -12.87 20.85 54.87
C PHE A 2 -13.23 21.27 53.43
N PRO A 3 -14.37 21.99 53.22
CA PRO A 3 -15.69 21.34 53.23
C PRO A 3 -16.60 21.78 52.06
N SER A 4 -17.65 20.97 51.88
CA SER A 4 -18.80 21.20 51.01
C SER A 4 -19.67 22.38 51.47
N THR A 5 -20.21 23.14 50.52
CA THR A 5 -21.32 24.06 50.79
C THR A 5 -22.49 23.69 49.89
N THR A 6 -23.54 23.16 50.52
CA THR A 6 -24.88 22.98 49.98
C THR A 6 -25.70 24.24 50.24
N LEU A 7 -26.47 24.69 49.26
CA LEU A 7 -27.58 25.62 49.47
C LEU A 7 -28.78 25.14 48.66
N SER A 8 -29.83 24.80 49.40
CA SER A 8 -31.18 24.49 48.95
C SER A 8 -32.12 25.45 49.68
N LEU A 9 -33.11 25.98 48.96
CA LEU A 9 -34.50 26.31 49.37
C LEU A 9 -35.10 27.22 48.27
N SER A 10 -36.01 26.74 47.40
CA SER A 10 -37.48 26.64 47.58
C SER A 10 -38.17 28.02 47.67
N ASN A 11 -38.78 28.50 46.58
CA ASN A 11 -40.22 28.39 46.22
C ASN A 11 -41.08 29.59 46.68
N HIS A 12 -41.59 30.41 45.74
CA HIS A 12 -43.00 30.41 45.27
C HIS A 12 -43.45 31.72 44.57
N LEU A 13 -44.05 31.54 43.37
CA LEU A 13 -45.29 32.14 42.79
C LEU A 13 -45.42 33.69 42.72
N THR A 14 -45.80 34.33 41.61
CA THR A 14 -47.02 34.13 40.78
C THR A 14 -46.97 34.82 39.39
N THR A 15 -47.51 34.11 38.38
CA THR A 15 -48.36 34.54 37.21
C THR A 15 -47.92 35.65 36.23
N SER A 16 -47.82 35.33 34.92
CA SER A 16 -48.96 35.38 33.96
C SER A 16 -48.59 35.00 32.51
N ALA A 17 -49.34 34.02 31.97
CA ALA A 17 -49.72 33.65 30.59
C ALA A 17 -49.06 34.29 29.33
N SER A 18 -48.61 33.42 28.42
CA SER A 18 -49.13 33.34 27.03
C SER A 18 -48.68 32.02 26.37
N ALA A 19 -49.60 31.37 25.66
CA ALA A 19 -49.53 30.00 25.19
C ALA A 19 -49.16 29.91 23.69
N ILE A 20 -48.31 28.93 23.33
CA ILE A 20 -48.12 28.44 21.95
C ILE A 20 -47.98 26.90 22.03
N PRO A 21 -48.80 26.10 21.32
CA PRO A 21 -48.81 24.65 21.45
C PRO A 21 -47.92 23.91 20.44
N GLU A 22 -47.41 22.76 20.87
CA GLU A 22 -46.69 21.73 20.09
C GLU A 22 -47.57 21.08 19.00
N PRO A 23 -46.98 20.49 17.93
CA PRO A 23 -47.65 19.49 17.13
C PRO A 23 -47.09 18.07 17.37
N LYS A 24 -48.00 17.10 17.48
CA LYS A 24 -47.77 15.64 17.48
C LYS A 24 -48.89 14.95 16.64
N PRO A 25 -48.78 13.66 16.26
CA PRO A 25 -48.72 13.24 14.84
C PRO A 25 -49.83 12.25 14.37
N LYS A 26 -49.68 11.73 13.11
CA LYS A 26 -50.30 10.53 12.43
C LYS A 26 -51.72 10.70 11.82
N PRO A 27 -52.27 9.77 10.98
CA PRO A 27 -51.73 8.78 10.00
C PRO A 27 -52.54 8.63 8.64
N THR A 28 -52.02 7.76 7.74
CA THR A 28 -52.53 7.02 6.53
C THR A 28 -53.96 7.13 5.91
N GLN A 29 -53.99 7.37 4.56
CA GLN A 29 -54.77 6.81 3.38
C GLN A 29 -56.31 6.53 3.44
N PRO A 30 -57.10 6.25 2.34
CA PRO A 30 -56.87 6.17 0.87
C PRO A 30 -57.99 6.81 -0.06
N SER A 31 -57.96 6.51 -1.38
CA SER A 31 -59.05 6.53 -2.42
C SER A 31 -59.35 7.86 -3.16
N SER A 32 -59.80 7.97 -4.43
CA SER A 32 -59.90 7.13 -5.65
C SER A 32 -60.62 7.95 -6.77
N LEU A 33 -60.39 7.61 -8.06
CA LEU A 33 -61.21 7.88 -9.29
C LEU A 33 -61.19 9.32 -9.87
N SER A 34 -61.09 9.57 -11.20
CA SER A 34 -61.69 8.86 -12.35
C SER A 34 -61.04 9.18 -13.74
N ALA A 35 -60.95 8.13 -14.58
CA ALA A 35 -61.31 8.00 -16.04
C ALA A 35 -60.46 8.72 -17.12
N GLN A 36 -60.11 8.19 -18.31
CA GLN A 36 -60.74 7.23 -19.28
C GLN A 36 -59.63 6.51 -20.11
N THR A 37 -59.55 5.18 -20.20
CA THR A 37 -60.11 4.19 -21.18
C THR A 37 -59.72 4.33 -22.67
N ASN A 38 -58.96 3.34 -23.18
CA ASN A 38 -59.26 2.39 -24.28
C ASN A 38 -58.07 1.41 -24.42
N GLU A 39 -58.16 0.15 -23.94
CA GLU A 39 -58.54 -1.09 -24.68
C GLU A 39 -57.69 -1.36 -25.94
N ALA A 40 -57.19 -2.56 -26.28
CA ALA A 40 -56.93 -3.90 -25.72
C ALA A 40 -56.10 -4.60 -26.85
N THR A 41 -55.16 -5.53 -26.65
CA THR A 41 -55.40 -6.97 -26.44
C THR A 41 -54.09 -7.77 -26.26
N SER A 42 -54.18 -8.79 -25.40
CA SER A 42 -53.54 -10.13 -25.36
C SER A 42 -52.01 -10.33 -25.19
N ASP A 43 -51.70 -10.87 -24.00
CA ASP A 43 -50.56 -11.69 -23.53
C ASP A 43 -50.23 -12.94 -24.40
N PRO A 44 -49.07 -13.67 -24.24
CA PRO A 44 -48.45 -14.01 -22.94
C PRO A 44 -46.91 -14.06 -22.80
N GLU A 45 -46.50 -13.98 -21.52
CA GLU A 45 -45.34 -14.56 -20.82
C GLU A 45 -44.03 -14.84 -21.59
N SER A 46 -42.95 -14.17 -21.20
CA SER A 46 -41.58 -14.73 -21.23
C SER A 46 -40.64 -14.05 -20.24
N GLU A 47 -39.86 -14.88 -19.54
CA GLU A 47 -38.81 -14.56 -18.57
C GLU A 47 -37.80 -13.50 -19.07
N PRO A 48 -37.21 -12.66 -18.19
CA PRO A 48 -36.19 -11.72 -18.63
C PRO A 48 -34.86 -12.44 -18.89
N GLN A 49 -34.57 -12.63 -20.17
CA GLN A 49 -33.28 -13.09 -20.68
C GLN A 49 -32.12 -12.18 -20.25
N LEU A 50 -31.09 -12.81 -19.68
CA LEU A 50 -29.75 -12.27 -19.48
C LEU A 50 -29.22 -11.63 -20.79
N ARG A 51 -29.00 -10.32 -20.79
CA ARG A 51 -28.31 -9.62 -21.89
C ARG A 51 -26.86 -10.12 -21.98
N LYS A 52 -26.58 -10.93 -22.99
CA LYS A 52 -25.21 -11.29 -23.43
C LYS A 52 -24.47 -10.03 -23.86
N LEU A 53 -23.54 -9.55 -23.03
CA LEU A 53 -22.53 -8.58 -23.42
C LEU A 53 -21.55 -9.23 -24.41
N LYS A 54 -21.45 -8.63 -25.59
CA LYS A 54 -20.49 -9.01 -26.63
C LYS A 54 -19.07 -8.78 -26.12
N VAL A 55 -18.31 -9.86 -25.95
CA VAL A 55 -16.87 -9.85 -25.71
C VAL A 55 -16.17 -9.30 -26.96
N GLY A 56 -15.73 -8.05 -26.87
CA GLY A 56 -14.85 -7.42 -27.85
C GLY A 56 -13.43 -7.99 -27.73
N LYS A 57 -12.84 -8.34 -28.88
CA LYS A 57 -11.53 -8.96 -29.05
C LYS A 57 -10.42 -8.20 -28.31
N LEU A 58 -9.71 -8.88 -27.42
CA LEU A 58 -8.42 -8.45 -26.87
C LEU A 58 -7.40 -8.28 -28.00
N HIS A 59 -6.95 -7.05 -28.22
CA HIS A 59 -5.74 -6.77 -28.98
C HIS A 59 -4.51 -6.98 -28.09
N LYS A 60 -3.76 -8.04 -28.38
CA LYS A 60 -2.46 -8.37 -27.81
C LYS A 60 -1.43 -7.40 -28.41
N VAL A 61 -1.01 -6.37 -27.66
CA VAL A 61 0.08 -5.49 -28.08
C VAL A 61 1.39 -6.27 -27.96
N GLN A 62 1.87 -6.75 -29.10
CA GLN A 62 3.17 -7.38 -29.26
C GLN A 62 4.22 -6.28 -29.48
N LEU A 63 5.21 -6.23 -28.59
CA LEU A 63 6.39 -5.39 -28.72
C LEU A 63 7.18 -5.82 -29.96
N THR A 64 7.29 -4.92 -30.95
CA THR A 64 8.05 -5.19 -32.18
C THR A 64 9.45 -4.61 -32.06
N ARG A 65 10.48 -5.47 -32.01
CA ARG A 65 11.84 -5.15 -32.46
C ARG A 65 12.40 -6.37 -33.19
N ALA A 66 12.50 -6.26 -34.51
CA ALA A 66 13.20 -7.24 -35.34
C ALA A 66 13.84 -6.53 -36.56
N ILE A 67 15.18 -6.57 -36.65
CA ILE A 67 15.98 -6.71 -37.89
C ILE A 67 17.29 -7.44 -37.46
N ARG A 68 17.33 -8.79 -37.58
CA ARG A 68 18.09 -9.65 -38.54
C ARG A 68 19.62 -9.60 -38.38
N SER A 69 20.31 -10.63 -37.88
CA SER A 69 20.53 -12.04 -38.31
C SER A 69 21.57 -12.23 -39.42
N THR A 70 22.74 -12.76 -39.03
CA THR A 70 23.56 -13.80 -39.71
C THR A 70 24.45 -14.40 -38.60
N GLY A 71 24.76 -15.69 -38.45
CA GLY A 71 24.40 -16.94 -39.11
C GLY A 71 24.70 -18.09 -38.13
N LYS A 72 24.07 -19.25 -38.36
CA LYS A 72 24.21 -20.49 -37.58
C LYS A 72 25.58 -21.14 -37.75
N LEU A 73 26.08 -21.79 -36.71
CA LEU A 73 26.90 -23.01 -36.84
C LEU A 73 26.68 -23.93 -35.62
N ASP A 74 26.25 -25.16 -35.94
CA ASP A 74 26.10 -26.32 -35.05
C ASP A 74 27.43 -26.76 -34.43
N ARG A 75 27.39 -27.27 -33.19
CA ARG A 75 28.19 -28.45 -32.83
C ARG A 75 27.66 -29.20 -31.59
N GLN A 76 27.18 -30.42 -31.85
CA GLN A 76 27.03 -31.52 -30.89
C GLN A 76 28.38 -31.95 -30.29
N VAL A 77 28.40 -32.33 -29.01
CA VAL A 77 29.37 -33.29 -28.46
C VAL A 77 28.67 -34.23 -27.46
N HIS A 78 28.75 -35.53 -27.76
CA HIS A 78 28.48 -36.68 -26.88
C HIS A 78 29.62 -36.93 -25.89
N ARG A 79 29.31 -37.52 -24.72
CA ARG A 79 29.99 -38.72 -24.14
C ARG A 79 29.43 -39.03 -22.73
N THR A 80 28.56 -40.04 -22.60
CA THR A 80 28.81 -41.45 -22.20
C THR A 80 28.87 -41.68 -20.68
N ALA A 81 27.83 -42.37 -20.20
CA ALA A 81 27.76 -43.06 -18.92
C ALA A 81 28.58 -44.36 -18.93
N THR A 82 29.11 -44.73 -17.78
CA THR A 82 29.51 -46.12 -17.45
C THR A 82 29.03 -46.44 -16.04
N ALA A 83 28.22 -47.48 -15.94
CA ALA A 83 27.81 -48.15 -14.71
C ALA A 83 28.65 -49.43 -14.56
N LEU A 84 28.97 -49.84 -13.33
CA LEU A 84 29.25 -51.23 -12.97
C LEU A 84 28.86 -51.49 -11.50
N GLU A 85 27.93 -52.42 -11.37
CA GLU A 85 27.51 -53.35 -10.30
C GLU A 85 28.68 -53.95 -9.47
N VAL A 86 28.57 -54.67 -8.33
CA VAL A 86 27.55 -55.19 -7.38
C VAL A 86 28.40 -55.82 -6.25
N ASN A 87 28.01 -55.73 -4.97
CA ASN A 87 27.98 -56.93 -4.11
C ASN A 87 27.21 -56.75 -2.78
N ARG A 88 26.56 -57.84 -2.38
CA ARG A 88 25.58 -57.97 -1.30
C ARG A 88 26.05 -59.05 -0.31
N SER A 89 25.98 -58.79 0.99
CA SER A 89 25.90 -59.81 2.08
C SER A 89 25.34 -59.09 3.34
N VAL A 90 24.12 -59.36 3.82
CA VAL A 90 23.57 -60.48 4.65
C VAL A 90 23.87 -60.33 6.16
N TYR A 91 22.81 -59.93 6.89
CA TYR A 91 22.38 -60.11 8.30
C TYR A 91 23.37 -60.12 9.50
N SER A 92 23.08 -59.30 10.51
CA SER A 92 22.77 -59.77 11.89
C SER A 92 22.12 -58.66 12.73
N GLU A 93 21.16 -59.06 13.58
CA GLU A 93 20.43 -58.22 14.54
C GLU A 93 21.29 -57.85 15.76
N GLY A 94 21.02 -56.69 16.37
CA GLY A 94 21.54 -56.32 17.68
C GLY A 94 21.16 -54.90 18.08
N ARG A 95 20.22 -54.78 19.03
CA ARG A 95 19.94 -53.56 19.80
C ARG A 95 21.19 -53.12 20.58
N GLU A 96 21.53 -51.83 20.56
CA GLU A 96 21.69 -50.95 21.72
C GLU A 96 22.25 -49.57 21.30
N SER A 97 21.92 -48.57 22.11
CA SER A 97 22.02 -47.11 21.92
C SER A 97 23.41 -46.54 21.59
N PRO A 98 23.49 -45.37 20.94
CA PRO A 98 24.64 -44.45 21.10
C PRO A 98 24.16 -43.13 21.72
N GLU A 99 24.63 -42.77 22.91
CA GLU A 99 25.87 -42.01 23.14
C GLU A 99 25.92 -40.67 22.40
N SER A 100 26.02 -39.62 23.20
CA SER A 100 26.16 -38.21 22.85
C SER A 100 27.38 -37.99 21.94
N PRO A 101 27.30 -37.13 20.89
CA PRO A 101 28.48 -36.82 20.10
C PRO A 101 29.39 -35.82 20.83
N PRO A 102 30.71 -35.86 20.56
CA PRO A 102 31.71 -35.05 21.23
C PRO A 102 31.71 -33.61 20.71
N ALA A 103 32.13 -32.69 21.59
CA ALA A 103 32.35 -31.28 21.28
C ALA A 103 33.35 -31.12 20.13
N ALA A 104 32.90 -30.52 19.03
CA ALA A 104 33.78 -30.02 17.98
C ALA A 104 34.26 -28.62 18.35
N VAL A 105 35.56 -28.52 18.65
CA VAL A 105 36.29 -27.26 18.70
C VAL A 105 36.46 -26.75 17.27
N GLY A 106 35.73 -25.70 16.92
CA GLY A 106 35.87 -24.97 15.67
C GLY A 106 35.56 -23.50 15.94
N GLY A 107 36.60 -22.66 15.95
CA GLY A 107 36.46 -21.22 16.10
C GLY A 107 35.62 -20.64 14.95
N GLY A 108 34.45 -20.14 15.30
CA GLY A 108 33.61 -19.27 14.49
C GLY A 108 32.94 -18.32 15.46
N GLU A 109 33.00 -17.02 15.16
CA GLU A 109 32.31 -15.98 15.92
C GLU A 109 30.85 -16.41 16.16
N GLU A 110 30.41 -16.43 17.42
CA GLU A 110 29.01 -16.69 17.77
C GLU A 110 28.13 -15.64 17.06
N MET A 111 27.51 -16.03 15.95
CA MET A 111 26.38 -15.29 15.41
C MET A 111 25.28 -15.35 16.47
N VAL A 112 25.01 -14.22 17.11
CA VAL A 112 23.83 -14.03 17.96
C VAL A 112 22.62 -14.57 17.20
N GLY A 113 21.95 -15.58 17.77
CA GLY A 113 20.78 -16.20 17.14
C GLY A 113 19.74 -15.13 16.81
N ALA A 114 19.39 -15.01 15.53
CA ALA A 114 18.43 -14.00 15.08
C ALA A 114 17.08 -14.20 15.78
N LYS A 115 16.55 -13.12 16.35
CA LYS A 115 15.24 -13.15 17.02
C LYS A 115 14.13 -13.17 15.98
N SER A 116 13.12 -14.00 16.20
CA SER A 116 12.01 -14.13 15.26
C SER A 116 10.77 -13.35 15.71
N ILE A 117 10.08 -12.74 14.76
CA ILE A 117 8.77 -12.11 14.92
C ILE A 117 7.79 -12.82 14.00
N TYR A 118 6.78 -13.45 14.58
CA TYR A 118 5.69 -14.10 13.86
C TYR A 118 4.54 -13.11 13.73
N MET A 119 4.09 -12.87 12.51
CA MET A 119 2.98 -11.99 12.17
C MET A 119 1.80 -12.83 11.74
N VAL A 120 0.69 -12.76 12.48
CA VAL A 120 -0.49 -13.60 12.24
C VAL A 120 -1.71 -12.76 11.90
N SER A 121 -2.42 -13.11 10.84
CA SER A 121 -3.62 -12.39 10.41
C SER A 121 -4.69 -13.33 9.88
N ASP A 122 -5.94 -13.06 10.25
CA ASP A 122 -7.13 -13.68 9.64
C ASP A 122 -7.49 -13.09 8.26
N GLY A 123 -6.71 -12.10 7.82
CA GLY A 123 -6.75 -11.50 6.49
C GLY A 123 -5.42 -11.66 5.76
N THR A 124 -4.91 -10.57 5.20
CA THR A 124 -3.71 -10.60 4.36
C THR A 124 -2.39 -10.50 5.12
N GLY A 125 -2.38 -9.99 6.36
CA GLY A 125 -1.14 -9.75 7.12
C GLY A 125 -0.47 -8.39 6.88
N TRP A 126 -0.73 -7.72 5.76
CA TRP A 126 -0.10 -6.43 5.42
C TRP A 126 -0.15 -5.34 6.51
N THR A 127 -1.23 -5.28 7.31
CA THR A 127 -1.32 -4.30 8.41
C THR A 127 -0.36 -4.64 9.54
N ALA A 128 -0.21 -5.93 9.87
CA ALA A 128 0.75 -6.40 10.86
C ALA A 128 2.18 -6.11 10.37
N GLU A 129 2.48 -6.44 9.11
CA GLU A 129 3.78 -6.21 8.49
C GLU A 129 4.20 -4.75 8.52
N HIS A 130 3.36 -3.84 8.03
CA HIS A 130 3.68 -2.42 8.04
C HIS A 130 3.89 -1.88 9.45
N SER A 131 3.09 -2.33 10.43
CA SER A 131 3.21 -1.88 11.82
C SER A 131 4.51 -2.39 12.45
N VAL A 132 4.86 -3.65 12.22
CA VAL A 132 6.12 -4.25 12.69
C VAL A 132 7.31 -3.58 12.02
N GLN A 133 7.28 -3.34 10.71
CA GLN A 133 8.34 -2.66 9.99
C GLN A 133 8.55 -1.22 10.47
N ALA A 134 7.46 -0.48 10.72
CA ALA A 134 7.54 0.87 11.29
C ALA A 134 8.14 0.85 12.70
N ALA A 135 7.79 -0.14 13.54
CA ALA A 135 8.36 -0.30 14.86
C ALA A 135 9.85 -0.68 14.80
N LEU A 136 10.26 -1.54 13.86
CA LEU A 136 11.65 -1.93 13.66
C LEU A 136 12.56 -0.75 13.30
N GLY A 137 12.03 0.28 12.62
CA GLY A 137 12.78 1.52 12.33
C GLY A 137 13.26 2.27 13.58
N GLN A 138 12.68 2.01 14.77
CA GLN A 138 13.19 2.57 16.03
C GLN A 138 14.51 1.92 16.49
N PHE A 139 14.89 0.79 15.87
CA PHE A 139 16.06 -0.01 16.23
C PHE A 139 17.13 -0.01 15.13
N ASP A 140 17.08 0.94 14.18
CA ASP A 140 18.03 1.05 13.06
C ASP A 140 19.49 0.97 13.51
N HIS A 141 19.82 1.63 14.63
CA HIS A 141 21.16 1.61 15.22
C HIS A 141 21.66 0.20 15.60
N CYS A 142 20.78 -0.71 16.05
CA CYS A 142 21.18 -2.10 16.37
C CYS A 142 21.10 -3.02 15.14
N LEU A 143 20.20 -2.73 14.20
CA LEU A 143 19.96 -3.54 13.00
C LEU A 143 21.05 -3.36 11.95
N VAL A 144 21.52 -2.12 11.73
CA VAL A 144 22.57 -1.80 10.75
C VAL A 144 23.89 -2.47 11.11
N ASP A 145 24.25 -2.45 12.38
CA ASP A 145 25.48 -3.09 12.90
C ASP A 145 25.32 -4.61 13.07
N ARG A 146 24.15 -5.17 12.70
CA ARG A 146 23.78 -6.59 12.87
C ARG A 146 23.93 -7.12 14.30
N ALA A 147 23.92 -6.22 15.28
CA ALA A 147 24.01 -6.59 16.69
C ALA A 147 22.70 -7.20 17.21
N CYS A 148 21.56 -6.90 16.57
CA CYS A 148 20.24 -7.45 16.89
C CYS A 148 19.55 -8.02 15.63
N PRO A 149 20.00 -9.12 15.01
CA PRO A 149 19.35 -9.61 13.80
C PRO A 149 17.91 -10.07 14.09
N VAL A 150 16.97 -9.65 13.24
CA VAL A 150 15.54 -9.98 13.35
C VAL A 150 15.05 -10.67 12.08
N ASN A 151 14.33 -11.78 12.24
CA ASN A 151 13.62 -12.47 11.17
C ASN A 151 12.11 -12.27 11.33
N THR A 152 11.41 -11.95 10.25
CA THR A 152 9.96 -11.77 10.25
C THR A 152 9.29 -12.89 9.45
N HIS A 153 8.26 -13.51 10.02
CA HIS A 153 7.51 -14.61 9.40
C HIS A 153 6.03 -14.26 9.32
N MET A 154 5.42 -14.32 8.14
CA MET A 154 4.01 -13.96 7.93
C MET A 154 3.13 -15.19 7.78
N PHE A 155 2.01 -15.21 8.51
CA PHE A 155 0.95 -16.20 8.45
C PHE A 155 -0.38 -15.50 8.16
N SER A 156 -0.86 -15.65 6.92
CA SER A 156 -2.08 -14.98 6.43
C SER A 156 -3.24 -15.97 6.32
N GLY A 157 -4.47 -15.47 6.44
CA GLY A 157 -5.70 -16.26 6.28
C GLY A 157 -5.99 -17.23 7.43
N ILE A 158 -5.50 -16.95 8.64
CA ILE A 158 -5.68 -17.81 9.80
C ILE A 158 -7.10 -17.61 10.35
N GLY A 159 -7.99 -18.55 10.03
CA GLY A 159 -9.42 -18.46 10.37
C GLY A 159 -9.89 -19.45 11.43
N ASP A 160 -9.04 -20.38 11.85
CA ASP A 160 -9.39 -21.43 12.80
C ASP A 160 -8.38 -21.52 13.96
N VAL A 161 -8.86 -22.02 15.10
CA VAL A 161 -8.09 -22.12 16.33
C VAL A 161 -7.00 -23.19 16.22
N GLU A 162 -7.22 -24.27 15.47
CA GLU A 162 -6.26 -25.38 15.37
C GLU A 162 -4.96 -24.90 14.70
N GLN A 163 -5.09 -24.24 13.55
CA GLN A 163 -3.97 -23.65 12.83
C GLN A 163 -3.25 -22.58 13.67
N LEU A 164 -3.99 -21.72 14.37
CA LEU A 164 -3.41 -20.74 15.29
C LEU A 164 -2.57 -21.43 16.37
N MET A 165 -3.07 -22.51 16.96
CA MET A 165 -2.34 -23.25 18.00
C MET A 165 -1.08 -23.91 17.47
N GLU A 166 -1.06 -24.38 16.22
CA GLU A 166 0.15 -24.90 15.57
C GLU A 166 1.21 -23.81 15.41
N ILE A 167 0.80 -22.62 14.96
CA ILE A 167 1.68 -21.46 14.79
C ILE A 167 2.26 -21.03 16.14
N VAL A 168 1.45 -20.95 17.19
CA VAL A 168 1.91 -20.59 18.55
C VAL A 168 2.89 -21.62 19.09
N LYS A 169 2.62 -22.92 18.91
CA LYS A 169 3.56 -24.00 19.30
C LYS A 169 4.89 -23.90 18.56
N GLN A 170 4.86 -23.54 17.28
CA GLN A 170 6.07 -23.33 16.50
C GLN A 170 6.84 -22.10 17.00
N ALA A 171 6.15 -20.98 17.23
CA ALA A 171 6.74 -19.77 17.79
C ALA A 171 7.42 -20.04 19.14
N ALA A 172 6.82 -20.88 20.00
CA ALA A 172 7.42 -21.26 21.29
C ALA A 172 8.76 -22.00 21.09
N ARG A 173 8.81 -22.95 20.15
CA ARG A 173 10.02 -23.74 19.85
C ARG A 173 11.14 -22.86 19.29
N GLU A 174 10.79 -21.83 18.54
CA GLU A 174 11.73 -20.92 17.89
C GLU A 174 12.06 -19.68 18.75
N GLY A 175 11.44 -19.53 19.93
CA GLY A 175 11.59 -18.34 20.77
C GLY A 175 11.12 -17.05 20.08
N ALA A 176 10.12 -17.14 19.21
CA ALA A 176 9.60 -16.03 18.43
C ALA A 176 8.51 -15.28 19.19
N MET A 177 8.46 -13.94 19.08
CA MET A 177 7.30 -13.17 19.55
C MET A 177 6.14 -13.22 18.55
N LEU A 178 4.91 -13.08 19.02
CA LEU A 178 3.70 -13.09 18.19
C LEU A 178 3.07 -11.69 18.08
N ALA A 179 3.08 -11.11 16.89
CA ALA A 179 2.33 -9.91 16.55
C ALA A 179 1.11 -10.32 15.70
N TYR A 180 -0.10 -9.92 16.08
CA TYR A 180 -1.29 -10.41 15.38
C TYR A 180 -2.36 -9.35 15.13
N THR A 181 -3.19 -9.62 14.12
CA THR A 181 -4.40 -8.87 13.78
C THR A 181 -5.53 -9.87 13.54
N LEU A 182 -6.41 -10.06 14.52
CA LEU A 182 -7.51 -11.02 14.47
C LEU A 182 -8.80 -10.28 14.76
N ALA A 183 -9.72 -10.25 13.79
CA ALA A 183 -10.99 -9.55 13.89
C ALA A 183 -12.00 -10.33 14.75
N ASP A 184 -11.95 -11.67 14.72
CA ASP A 184 -12.78 -12.52 15.59
C ASP A 184 -12.28 -12.44 17.04
N PRO A 185 -13.10 -11.93 17.99
CA PRO A 185 -12.71 -11.82 19.39
C PRO A 185 -12.35 -13.17 20.03
N SER A 186 -13.00 -14.26 19.62
CA SER A 186 -12.74 -15.59 20.17
C SER A 186 -11.36 -16.11 19.74
N LEU A 187 -10.98 -15.85 18.50
CA LEU A 187 -9.66 -16.21 17.96
C LEU A 187 -8.56 -15.33 18.57
N ALA A 188 -8.81 -14.03 18.73
CA ALA A 188 -7.89 -13.11 19.41
C ALA A 188 -7.65 -13.49 20.88
N GLN A 189 -8.72 -13.85 21.60
CA GLN A 189 -8.62 -14.33 22.98
C GLN A 189 -7.87 -15.67 23.06
N SER A 190 -8.11 -16.58 22.11
CA SER A 190 -7.39 -17.85 22.02
C SER A 190 -5.90 -17.64 21.77
N ALA A 191 -5.53 -16.70 20.89
CA ALA A 191 -4.13 -16.34 20.63
C ALA A 191 -3.44 -15.85 21.91
N LYS A 192 -4.08 -14.90 22.61
CA LYS A 192 -3.56 -14.35 23.87
C LYS A 192 -3.34 -15.44 24.92
N GLN A 193 -4.36 -16.26 25.17
CA GLN A 193 -4.27 -17.35 26.15
C GLN A 193 -3.20 -18.38 25.78
N ALA A 194 -3.11 -18.74 24.50
CA ALA A 194 -2.08 -19.66 24.03
C ALA A 194 -0.68 -19.08 24.25
N CYS A 195 -0.45 -17.81 23.90
CA CYS A 195 0.82 -17.14 24.15
C CYS A 195 1.17 -17.07 25.65
N GLU A 196 0.20 -16.82 26.53
CA GLU A 196 0.40 -16.87 27.99
C GLU A 196 0.79 -18.27 28.48
N ILE A 197 0.16 -19.33 27.95
CA ILE A 197 0.46 -20.73 28.33
C ILE A 197 1.86 -21.15 27.88
N TRP A 198 2.28 -20.71 26.69
CA TRP A 198 3.57 -21.06 26.10
C TRP A 198 4.70 -20.07 26.43
N ASP A 199 4.44 -19.08 27.30
CA ASP A 199 5.36 -18.01 27.71
C ASP A 199 5.98 -17.24 26.51
N ILE A 200 5.13 -16.91 25.53
CA ILE A 200 5.53 -16.18 24.33
C ILE A 200 5.10 -14.72 24.43
N PRO A 201 6.00 -13.75 24.21
CA PRO A 201 5.61 -12.34 24.09
C PRO A 201 4.63 -12.15 22.94
N SER A 202 3.48 -11.54 23.20
CA SER A 202 2.45 -11.34 22.16
C SER A 202 1.81 -9.95 22.21
N THR A 203 1.39 -9.44 21.05
CA THR A 203 0.73 -8.13 20.90
C THR A 203 -0.38 -8.19 19.85
N ASP A 204 -1.59 -7.81 20.25
CA ASP A 204 -2.66 -7.44 19.33
C ASP A 204 -2.45 -6.02 18.81
N ILE A 205 -2.18 -5.88 17.51
CA ILE A 205 -1.86 -4.58 16.89
C ILE A 205 -3.12 -3.72 16.73
N LEU A 206 -4.26 -4.33 16.37
CA LEU A 206 -5.47 -3.58 15.97
C LEU A 206 -6.57 -3.59 17.03
N GLY A 207 -6.57 -4.52 17.98
CA GLY A 207 -7.55 -4.60 19.06
C GLY A 207 -7.77 -3.26 19.77
N PRO A 208 -6.72 -2.61 20.32
CA PRO A 208 -6.85 -1.34 21.02
C PRO A 208 -7.40 -0.21 20.13
N ILE A 209 -6.99 -0.15 18.86
CA ILE A 209 -7.45 0.86 17.89
C ILE A 209 -8.93 0.64 17.55
N THR A 210 -9.31 -0.63 17.36
CA THR A 210 -10.69 -1.02 17.03
C THR A 210 -11.63 -0.71 18.17
N GLU A 211 -11.23 -0.96 19.42
CA GLU A 211 -12.01 -0.63 20.61
C GLU A 211 -12.16 0.88 20.82
N ALA A 212 -11.09 1.65 20.60
CA ALA A 212 -11.14 3.11 20.66
C ALA A 212 -12.11 3.70 19.61
N ILE A 213 -12.07 3.19 18.37
CA ILE A 213 -13.00 3.60 17.30
C ILE A 213 -14.43 3.18 17.65
N ALA A 214 -14.65 1.95 18.14
CA ALA A 214 -15.97 1.47 18.55
C ALA A 214 -16.59 2.36 19.63
N THR A 215 -15.79 2.74 20.63
CA THR A 215 -16.18 3.66 21.70
C THR A 215 -16.52 5.04 21.16
N HIS A 216 -15.70 5.57 20.24
CA HIS A 216 -15.92 6.87 19.64
C HIS A 216 -17.19 6.92 18.75
N LEU A 217 -17.46 5.85 18.01
CA LEU A 217 -18.64 5.74 17.15
C LEU A 217 -19.91 5.31 17.89
N GLY A 218 -19.79 4.73 19.09
CA GLY A 218 -20.90 4.15 19.83
C GLY A 218 -21.45 2.88 19.18
N VAL A 219 -20.63 2.14 18.42
CA VAL A 219 -21.03 0.95 17.66
C VAL A 219 -20.02 -0.17 17.90
N SER A 220 -20.52 -1.37 18.21
CA SER A 220 -19.67 -2.55 18.40
C SER A 220 -19.00 -3.00 17.09
N PRO A 221 -17.74 -3.47 17.11
CA PRO A 221 -17.09 -4.05 15.94
C PRO A 221 -17.86 -5.26 15.40
N SER A 222 -17.78 -5.51 14.09
CA SER A 222 -18.48 -6.64 13.48
C SER A 222 -17.92 -8.00 13.91
N GLY A 223 -16.68 -8.06 14.40
CA GLY A 223 -16.02 -9.31 14.78
C GLY A 223 -15.71 -10.25 13.59
N LEU A 224 -15.76 -9.73 12.36
CA LEU A 224 -15.66 -10.54 11.14
C LEU A 224 -14.43 -10.13 10.32
N PRO A 225 -13.60 -11.08 9.87
CA PRO A 225 -12.50 -10.80 8.95
C PRO A 225 -13.02 -10.25 7.60
N ARG A 226 -12.11 -9.66 6.82
CA ARG A 226 -12.44 -9.09 5.50
C ARG A 226 -12.95 -10.14 4.51
N GLY A 227 -12.49 -11.38 4.62
CA GLY A 227 -12.88 -12.50 3.75
C GLY A 227 -14.05 -13.35 4.27
N ALA A 228 -14.69 -12.97 5.38
CA ALA A 228 -15.73 -13.79 6.00
C ALA A 228 -16.93 -14.06 5.08
N PRO A 229 -17.47 -15.30 5.05
CA PRO A 229 -18.72 -15.61 4.36
C PRO A 229 -19.85 -14.68 4.82
N GLY A 230 -20.66 -14.17 3.89
CA GLY A 230 -21.76 -13.24 4.19
C GLY A 230 -21.36 -11.76 4.29
N ARG A 231 -20.06 -11.43 4.26
CA ARG A 231 -19.61 -10.04 4.06
C ARG A 231 -19.74 -9.68 2.59
N THR A 232 -20.62 -8.74 2.26
CA THR A 232 -20.66 -8.18 0.91
C THR A 232 -19.45 -7.27 0.72
N SER A 233 -18.39 -7.81 0.10
CA SER A 233 -17.28 -7.00 -0.37
C SER A 233 -17.72 -6.27 -1.64
N HIS A 234 -18.61 -5.28 -1.50
CA HIS A 234 -18.90 -4.37 -2.61
C HIS A 234 -17.61 -3.60 -2.90
N LEU A 235 -17.09 -3.75 -4.12
CA LEU A 235 -16.03 -2.87 -4.62
C LEU A 235 -16.53 -1.44 -4.49
N THR A 236 -15.79 -0.63 -3.72
CA THR A 236 -16.20 0.75 -3.42
C THR A 236 -15.96 1.65 -4.62
N GLU A 237 -16.65 2.79 -4.68
CA GLU A 237 -16.32 3.85 -5.65
C GLU A 237 -14.84 4.25 -5.57
N GLU A 238 -14.28 4.21 -4.35
CA GLU A 238 -12.86 4.47 -4.15
C GLU A 238 -11.96 3.43 -4.84
N TYR A 239 -12.34 2.14 -4.81
CA TYR A 239 -11.62 1.11 -5.53
C TYR A 239 -11.58 1.40 -7.04
N PHE A 240 -12.73 1.71 -7.64
CA PHE A 240 -12.80 2.05 -9.07
C PHE A 240 -12.02 3.32 -9.40
N ARG A 241 -12.12 4.35 -8.55
CA ARG A 241 -11.31 5.58 -8.69
C ARG A 241 -9.80 5.27 -8.68
N ARG A 242 -9.34 4.36 -7.83
CA ARG A 242 -7.93 3.92 -7.80
C ARG A 242 -7.52 3.22 -9.09
N ILE A 243 -8.36 2.33 -9.63
CA ILE A 243 -8.09 1.67 -10.92
C ILE A 243 -7.97 2.71 -12.05
N ASP A 244 -8.91 3.65 -12.12
CA ASP A 244 -8.88 4.73 -13.12
C ASP A 244 -7.64 5.62 -12.99
N ALA A 245 -7.22 5.92 -11.76
CA ALA A 245 -6.01 6.70 -11.48
C ALA A 245 -4.74 5.97 -11.93
N ILE A 246 -4.64 4.67 -11.64
CA ILE A 246 -3.52 3.82 -12.08
C ILE A 246 -3.46 3.74 -13.60
N GLU A 247 -4.60 3.46 -14.25
CA GLU A 247 -4.66 3.35 -15.70
C GLU A 247 -4.28 4.67 -16.39
N PHE A 248 -4.78 5.80 -15.87
CA PHE A 248 -4.40 7.13 -16.36
C PHE A 248 -2.88 7.35 -16.23
N THR A 249 -2.32 7.08 -15.05
CA THR A 249 -0.92 7.39 -14.73
C THR A 249 0.05 6.55 -15.56
N ILE A 250 -0.22 5.25 -15.73
CA ILE A 250 0.59 4.37 -16.58
C ILE A 250 0.62 4.87 -18.03
N LYS A 251 -0.52 5.37 -18.55
CA LYS A 251 -0.60 5.94 -19.89
C LYS A 251 0.13 7.29 -20.03
N GLN A 252 0.48 7.96 -18.93
CA GLN A 252 1.12 9.28 -18.91
C GLN A 252 2.59 9.28 -18.46
N ASP A 253 3.12 8.19 -17.93
CA ASP A 253 4.47 8.13 -17.34
C ASP A 253 5.59 8.50 -18.34
N ASP A 254 5.43 8.14 -19.62
CA ASP A 254 6.40 8.42 -20.69
C ASP A 254 6.25 9.83 -21.32
N GLY A 255 5.45 10.74 -20.75
CA GLY A 255 5.23 12.10 -21.29
C GLY A 255 4.50 12.11 -22.64
N ALA A 256 3.84 11.00 -23.00
CA ALA A 256 3.35 10.71 -24.34
C ALA A 256 2.17 11.59 -24.78
N LEU A 257 1.45 12.24 -23.87
CA LEU A 257 0.19 12.93 -24.20
C LEU A 257 0.04 14.27 -23.45
N PRO A 258 0.69 15.35 -23.92
CA PRO A 258 0.53 16.70 -23.37
C PRO A 258 -0.92 17.19 -23.29
N GLN A 259 -1.80 16.63 -24.12
CA GLN A 259 -3.23 16.94 -24.14
C GLN A 259 -3.96 16.45 -22.89
N ASN A 260 -3.44 15.47 -22.16
CA ASN A 260 -4.12 14.91 -20.98
C ASN A 260 -3.71 15.58 -19.67
N LEU A 261 -2.80 16.57 -19.69
CA LEU A 261 -2.36 17.27 -18.47
C LEU A 261 -3.54 17.90 -17.71
N HIS A 262 -4.54 18.45 -18.40
CA HIS A 262 -5.72 19.04 -17.76
C HIS A 262 -6.59 18.03 -16.98
N LYS A 263 -6.50 16.74 -17.30
CA LYS A 263 -7.25 15.66 -16.63
C LYS A 263 -6.53 15.11 -15.40
N ALA A 264 -5.27 15.50 -15.20
CA ALA A 264 -4.50 15.07 -14.05
C ALA A 264 -4.96 15.80 -12.78
N ASP A 265 -4.88 15.09 -11.66
CA ASP A 265 -4.97 15.65 -10.31
C ASP A 265 -3.63 16.27 -9.92
N PHE A 266 -2.52 15.59 -10.27
CA PHE A 266 -1.15 16.05 -10.03
C PHE A 266 -0.31 15.97 -11.30
N ILE A 267 0.57 16.94 -11.49
CA ILE A 267 1.54 16.98 -12.57
C ILE A 267 2.93 17.07 -11.96
N LEU A 268 3.76 16.05 -12.17
CA LEU A 268 5.13 16.02 -11.66
C LEU A 268 6.10 16.48 -12.74
N ALA A 269 6.72 17.64 -12.54
CA ALA A 269 7.73 18.19 -13.44
C ALA A 269 9.13 18.02 -12.84
N GLY A 270 10.11 17.54 -13.60
CA GLY A 270 11.49 17.49 -13.11
C GLY A 270 12.45 16.72 -14.00
N VAL A 271 13.74 16.81 -13.68
CA VAL A 271 14.80 16.17 -14.48
C VAL A 271 14.73 14.64 -14.44
N SER A 272 15.32 13.97 -15.43
CA SER A 272 15.36 12.50 -15.42
C SER A 272 16.00 11.99 -14.12
N ARG A 273 15.41 10.94 -13.52
CA ARG A 273 15.84 10.28 -12.28
C ARG A 273 15.53 10.99 -10.95
N THR A 274 14.62 11.97 -10.93
CA THR A 274 14.05 12.53 -9.68
C THR A 274 12.95 11.68 -9.02
N GLY A 275 12.80 10.41 -9.40
CA GLY A 275 11.77 9.54 -8.80
C GLY A 275 10.32 9.78 -9.29
N LYS A 276 10.10 10.51 -10.39
CA LYS A 276 8.75 10.78 -10.95
C LYS A 276 7.90 9.52 -11.13
N THR A 277 8.39 8.51 -11.85
CA THR A 277 7.65 7.27 -12.12
C THR A 277 7.19 6.57 -10.83
N PRO A 278 8.09 6.17 -9.90
CA PRO A 278 7.64 5.51 -8.67
C PRO A 278 6.71 6.39 -7.82
N LEU A 279 6.97 7.70 -7.75
CA LEU A 279 6.10 8.63 -7.02
C LEU A 279 4.71 8.76 -7.64
N SER A 280 4.62 8.84 -8.96
CA SER A 280 3.36 8.92 -9.69
C SER A 280 2.54 7.63 -9.51
N THR A 281 3.18 6.47 -9.57
CA THR A 281 2.53 5.18 -9.32
C THR A 281 2.01 5.10 -7.88
N TYR A 282 2.80 5.53 -6.91
CA TYR A 282 2.38 5.56 -5.50
C TYR A 282 1.14 6.45 -5.30
N LEU A 283 1.17 7.68 -5.81
CA LEU A 283 0.02 8.60 -5.74
C LEU A 283 -1.21 8.06 -6.50
N ALA A 284 -1.00 7.30 -7.58
CA ALA A 284 -2.09 6.64 -8.29
C ALA A 284 -2.74 5.52 -7.48
N HIS A 285 -1.96 4.77 -6.68
CA HIS A 285 -2.49 3.80 -5.72
C HIS A 285 -3.38 4.45 -4.64
N GLU A 286 -3.09 5.70 -4.28
CA GLU A 286 -3.92 6.53 -3.41
C GLU A 286 -5.16 7.14 -4.12
N GLY A 287 -5.32 6.90 -5.43
CA GLY A 287 -6.50 7.30 -6.20
C GLY A 287 -6.38 8.65 -6.91
N TYR A 288 -5.16 9.13 -7.16
CA TYR A 288 -4.90 10.38 -7.88
C TYR A 288 -4.36 10.15 -9.29
N LYS A 289 -4.94 10.82 -10.27
CA LYS A 289 -4.45 10.81 -11.66
C LYS A 289 -3.18 11.64 -11.76
N VAL A 290 -2.03 11.01 -12.00
CA VAL A 290 -0.75 11.71 -12.08
C VAL A 290 -0.21 11.72 -13.50
N ALA A 291 0.32 12.87 -13.94
CA ALA A 291 1.01 12.99 -15.21
C ALA A 291 2.46 13.45 -15.00
N ASN A 292 3.40 12.81 -15.69
CA ASN A 292 4.82 13.11 -15.56
C ASN A 292 5.28 13.98 -16.74
N VAL A 293 5.89 15.13 -16.44
CA VAL A 293 6.47 16.02 -17.44
C VAL A 293 7.99 16.06 -17.26
N PRO A 294 8.76 15.37 -18.12
CA PRO A 294 10.20 15.38 -18.03
C PRO A 294 10.75 16.75 -18.45
N ILE A 295 11.64 17.30 -17.62
CA ILE A 295 12.42 18.50 -17.98
C ILE A 295 13.79 18.02 -18.45
N VAL A 296 14.10 18.27 -19.71
CA VAL A 296 15.33 17.83 -20.38
C VAL A 296 15.89 19.00 -21.18
N MET A 297 17.20 19.22 -21.10
CA MET A 297 17.86 20.27 -21.89
C MET A 297 17.70 20.02 -23.40
N GLY A 298 17.46 21.08 -24.17
CA GLY A 298 17.27 21.02 -25.62
C GLY A 298 15.90 20.54 -26.08
N VAL A 299 15.05 20.05 -25.16
CA VAL A 299 13.66 19.69 -25.45
C VAL A 299 12.73 20.79 -24.93
N GLN A 300 11.89 21.32 -25.81
CA GLN A 300 10.90 22.32 -25.41
C GLN A 300 9.86 21.70 -24.48
N VAL A 301 9.60 22.37 -23.36
CA VAL A 301 8.55 21.98 -22.42
C VAL A 301 7.18 22.21 -23.09
N PRO A 302 6.23 21.26 -23.00
CA PRO A 302 4.93 21.40 -23.63
C PRO A 302 4.19 22.66 -23.14
N LYS A 303 3.66 23.45 -24.08
CA LYS A 303 2.89 24.67 -23.75
C LYS A 303 1.72 24.39 -22.80
N THR A 304 1.09 23.23 -22.96
CA THR A 304 -0.03 22.78 -22.12
C THR A 304 0.34 22.69 -20.64
N LEU A 305 1.62 22.53 -20.26
CA LEU A 305 2.05 22.58 -18.86
C LEU A 305 1.83 23.96 -18.22
N PHE A 306 1.93 25.03 -19.02
CA PHE A 306 1.75 26.40 -18.55
C PHE A 306 0.29 26.86 -18.63
N GLU A 307 -0.57 26.08 -19.28
CA GLU A 307 -2.00 26.38 -19.48
C GLU A 307 -2.92 25.66 -18.46
N VAL A 308 -2.39 24.66 -17.74
CA VAL A 308 -3.13 23.97 -16.68
C VAL A 308 -3.20 24.81 -15.41
N ASP A 309 -4.10 24.40 -14.51
CA ASP A 309 -4.15 24.92 -13.14
C ASP A 309 -2.77 24.77 -12.46
N PRO A 310 -2.10 25.90 -12.12
CA PRO A 310 -0.74 25.87 -11.58
C PRO A 310 -0.66 25.24 -10.19
N GLU A 311 -1.78 25.16 -9.44
CA GLU A 311 -1.82 24.49 -8.12
C GLU A 311 -1.69 22.95 -8.23
N LYS A 312 -1.82 22.39 -9.43
CA LYS A 312 -1.65 20.95 -9.68
C LYS A 312 -0.22 20.57 -10.05
N VAL A 313 0.65 21.54 -10.32
CA VAL A 313 2.01 21.28 -10.81
C VAL A 313 2.99 21.26 -9.65
N PHE A 314 3.72 20.15 -9.50
CA PHE A 314 4.75 19.94 -8.48
C PHE A 314 6.09 19.68 -9.15
N CYS A 315 7.07 20.49 -8.81
CA CYS A 315 8.42 20.41 -9.35
C CYS A 315 9.30 19.54 -8.44
N LEU A 316 10.02 18.58 -9.01
CA LEU A 316 10.95 17.71 -8.28
C LEU A 316 12.38 18.09 -8.63
N THR A 317 13.18 18.36 -7.60
CA THR A 317 14.62 18.64 -7.68
C THR A 317 15.39 17.66 -6.78
N ILE A 318 16.66 17.48 -7.09
CA ILE A 318 17.53 16.51 -6.44
C ILE A 318 18.96 17.05 -6.38
N ASN A 319 19.69 16.64 -5.36
CA ASN A 319 21.08 16.93 -5.17
C ASN A 319 21.90 16.38 -6.36
N PRO A 320 22.80 17.18 -6.95
CA PRO A 320 23.52 16.80 -8.16
C PRO A 320 24.42 15.57 -7.95
N VAL A 321 25.03 15.40 -6.78
CA VAL A 321 25.92 14.27 -6.47
C VAL A 321 25.13 12.95 -6.39
N VAL A 322 23.97 12.99 -5.73
CA VAL A 322 23.07 11.85 -5.63
C VAL A 322 22.48 11.50 -7.00
N LEU A 323 22.07 12.52 -7.77
CA LEU A 323 21.56 12.35 -9.13
C LEU A 323 22.59 11.69 -10.06
N GLN A 324 23.84 12.16 -10.05
CA GLN A 324 24.91 11.53 -10.81
C GLN A 324 25.05 10.05 -10.42
N THR A 325 25.05 9.75 -9.12
CA THR A 325 25.19 8.38 -8.62
C THR A 325 24.09 7.47 -9.17
N ILE A 326 22.84 7.92 -9.13
CA ILE A 326 21.68 7.19 -9.67
C ILE A 326 21.81 7.00 -11.19
N ARG A 327 22.22 8.05 -11.92
CA ARG A 327 22.41 7.98 -13.39
C ARG A 327 23.52 7.04 -13.79
N ARG A 328 24.65 7.06 -13.07
CA ARG A 328 25.78 6.15 -13.28
C ARG A 328 25.37 4.69 -13.05
N ALA A 329 24.63 4.41 -11.96
CA ALA A 329 24.09 3.08 -11.69
C ALA A 329 23.14 2.61 -12.81
N ARG A 330 22.22 3.47 -13.26
CA ARG A 330 21.31 3.17 -14.38
C ARG A 330 22.07 2.91 -15.68
N ALA A 331 23.05 3.74 -16.01
CA ALA A 331 23.81 3.64 -17.25
C ALA A 331 24.61 2.33 -17.34
N LYS A 332 25.13 1.85 -16.20
CA LYS A 332 25.74 0.52 -16.07
C LYS A 332 24.74 -0.59 -16.39
N ASN A 333 23.54 -0.55 -15.79
CA ASN A 333 22.52 -1.58 -15.96
C ASN A 333 21.93 -1.64 -17.39
N LEU A 334 21.90 -0.52 -18.11
CA LEU A 334 21.33 -0.44 -19.46
C LEU A 334 22.32 -0.75 -20.59
N GLY A 335 23.60 -1.00 -20.29
CA GLY A 335 24.57 -1.41 -21.31
C GLY A 335 24.87 -0.35 -22.38
N PHE A 336 24.63 0.94 -22.11
CA PHE A 336 24.96 2.03 -23.06
C PHE A 336 26.43 2.01 -23.49
N SER A 337 26.76 2.46 -24.71
CA SER A 337 28.15 2.65 -25.14
C SER A 337 28.83 3.79 -24.36
N ASP A 338 30.15 3.72 -24.16
CA ASP A 338 30.93 4.64 -23.29
C ASP A 338 30.78 6.12 -23.65
N GLU A 339 30.49 6.44 -24.91
CA GLU A 339 30.27 7.82 -25.40
C GLU A 339 28.93 8.42 -24.93
N VAL A 340 27.83 7.63 -24.91
CA VAL A 340 26.52 8.06 -24.39
C VAL A 340 26.48 8.01 -22.86
N ARG A 341 27.29 7.12 -22.25
CA ARG A 341 27.48 7.03 -20.79
C ARG A 341 28.10 8.30 -20.20
N SER A 342 29.09 8.88 -20.89
CA SER A 342 29.82 10.06 -20.39
C SER A 342 28.87 11.25 -20.26
N ASN A 343 28.26 11.73 -21.34
CA ASN A 343 27.52 13.01 -21.28
C ASN A 343 26.30 13.01 -20.33
N TYR A 344 25.51 11.93 -20.26
CA TYR A 344 24.30 11.89 -19.42
C TYR A 344 24.58 11.86 -17.90
N SER A 345 25.76 11.37 -17.50
CA SER A 345 26.14 11.19 -16.10
C SER A 345 27.35 12.03 -15.66
N GLU A 346 27.96 12.81 -16.56
CA GLU A 346 28.97 13.80 -16.19
C GLU A 346 28.37 14.85 -15.25
N MET A 347 29.16 15.29 -14.26
CA MET A 347 28.68 16.25 -13.26
C MET A 347 28.29 17.58 -13.88
N ASP A 348 29.00 18.03 -14.91
CA ASP A 348 28.75 19.34 -15.52
C ASP A 348 27.41 19.35 -16.25
N TYR A 349 27.12 18.30 -17.04
CA TYR A 349 25.81 18.12 -17.67
C TYR A 349 24.68 18.01 -16.64
N VAL A 350 24.89 17.27 -15.54
CA VAL A 350 23.90 17.14 -14.47
C VAL A 350 23.58 18.50 -13.83
N ARG A 351 24.61 19.32 -13.59
CA ARG A 351 24.43 20.69 -13.04
C ARG A 351 23.70 21.59 -14.04
N GLU A 352 24.13 21.61 -15.29
CA GLU A 352 23.48 22.40 -16.34
C GLU A 352 21.99 22.04 -16.50
N GLU A 353 21.64 20.75 -16.44
CA GLU A 353 20.25 20.30 -16.54
C GLU A 353 19.41 20.70 -15.33
N LEU A 354 19.97 20.62 -14.13
CA LEU A 354 19.32 21.09 -12.91
C LEU A 354 19.13 22.60 -12.91
N GLU A 355 20.12 23.37 -13.38
CA GLU A 355 20.02 24.83 -13.54
C GLU A 355 18.96 25.19 -14.59
N TYR A 356 18.92 24.48 -15.71
CA TYR A 356 17.86 24.64 -16.71
C TYR A 356 16.48 24.41 -16.12
N ALA A 357 16.28 23.33 -15.36
CA ALA A 357 15.02 23.07 -14.66
C ALA A 357 14.71 24.16 -13.63
N SER A 358 15.69 24.59 -12.84
CA SER A 358 15.53 25.65 -11.85
C SER A 358 15.09 26.96 -12.48
N ARG A 359 15.59 27.33 -13.66
CA ARG A 359 15.15 28.53 -14.39
C ARG A 359 13.66 28.47 -14.74
N ILE A 360 13.18 27.31 -15.19
CA ILE A 360 11.75 27.09 -15.47
C ILE A 360 10.94 27.22 -14.18
N PHE A 361 11.40 26.63 -13.07
CA PHE A 361 10.68 26.68 -11.80
C PHE A 361 10.60 28.10 -11.22
N VAL A 362 11.70 28.86 -11.29
CA VAL A 362 11.74 30.27 -10.83
C VAL A 362 10.78 31.15 -11.63
N GLN A 363 10.57 30.86 -12.92
CA GLN A 363 9.58 31.57 -13.75
C GLN A 363 8.13 31.24 -13.38
N ASN A 364 7.89 30.19 -12.58
CA ASN A 364 6.57 29.71 -12.19
C ASN A 364 6.47 29.60 -10.66
N PRO A 365 6.40 30.72 -9.93
CA PRO A 365 6.53 30.75 -8.47
C PRO A 365 5.39 30.07 -7.69
N ILE A 366 4.27 29.77 -8.36
CA ILE A 366 3.14 29.04 -7.77
C ILE A 366 3.46 27.54 -7.63
N TRP A 367 4.35 27.00 -8.47
CA TRP A 367 4.66 25.58 -8.48
C TRP A 367 5.56 25.22 -7.30
N PRO A 368 5.13 24.34 -6.39
CA PRO A 368 5.98 23.93 -5.28
C PRO A 368 7.19 23.14 -5.79
N VAL A 369 8.38 23.52 -5.33
CA VAL A 369 9.64 22.84 -5.63
C VAL A 369 10.01 21.93 -4.46
N ILE A 370 10.01 20.62 -4.70
CA ILE A 370 10.23 19.58 -3.70
C ILE A 370 11.58 18.92 -3.94
N GLU A 371 12.46 19.07 -2.97
CA GLU A 371 13.75 18.36 -2.93
C GLU A 371 13.54 16.92 -2.47
N VAL A 372 13.91 15.96 -3.32
CA VAL A 372 13.66 14.51 -3.11
C VAL A 372 14.88 13.74 -2.61
N THR A 373 16.01 14.42 -2.40
CA THR A 373 17.27 13.77 -2.01
C THR A 373 17.13 13.01 -0.69
N GLY A 374 17.41 11.71 -0.73
CA GLY A 374 17.40 10.84 0.44
C GLY A 374 16.02 10.60 1.06
N LYS A 375 14.94 11.10 0.43
CA LYS A 375 13.58 10.90 0.90
C LYS A 375 12.96 9.64 0.34
N ALA A 376 12.13 8.99 1.15
CA ALA A 376 11.28 7.91 0.66
C ALA A 376 10.20 8.44 -0.28
N ILE A 377 9.61 7.55 -1.08
CA ILE A 377 8.56 7.91 -2.03
C ILE A 377 7.30 8.35 -1.26
N GLU A 378 6.99 7.63 -0.18
CA GLU A 378 5.90 7.84 0.75
C GLU A 378 5.98 9.23 1.40
N GLU A 379 7.18 9.64 1.83
CA GLU A 379 7.43 10.96 2.42
C GLU A 379 7.20 12.08 1.40
N THR A 380 7.70 11.90 0.19
CA THR A 380 7.54 12.89 -0.89
C THR A 380 6.06 13.01 -1.30
N ALA A 381 5.35 11.89 -1.37
CA ALA A 381 3.91 11.85 -1.62
C ALA A 381 3.13 12.58 -0.52
N ALA A 382 3.46 12.36 0.75
CA ALA A 382 2.82 13.04 1.88
C ALA A 382 2.99 14.57 1.80
N VAL A 383 4.17 15.07 1.37
CA VAL A 383 4.39 16.51 1.15
C VAL A 383 3.49 17.06 0.04
N ILE A 384 3.40 16.37 -1.10
CA ILE A 384 2.53 16.76 -2.22
C ILE A 384 1.06 16.81 -1.78
N LEU A 385 0.58 15.75 -1.12
CA LEU A 385 -0.80 15.66 -0.65
C LEU A 385 -1.13 16.74 0.38
N ARG A 386 -0.19 17.09 1.26
CA ARG A 386 -0.37 18.19 2.22
C ARG A 386 -0.51 19.52 1.48
N LEU A 387 0.44 19.83 0.59
CA LEU A 387 0.44 21.09 -0.18
C LEU A 387 -0.79 21.24 -1.08
N TYR A 388 -1.35 20.13 -1.57
CA TYR A 388 -2.56 20.16 -2.38
C TYR A 388 -3.84 20.37 -1.58
N ASN A 389 -3.93 19.84 -0.36
CA ASN A 389 -5.14 19.92 0.47
C ASN A 389 -5.22 21.23 1.28
N ASP A 390 -4.07 21.83 1.61
CA ASP A 390 -3.98 23.06 2.41
C ASP A 390 -4.72 24.26 1.79
N PRO A 391 -4.57 24.59 0.49
CA PRO A 391 -5.27 25.72 -0.13
C PRO A 391 -6.79 25.48 -0.25
N LYS A 392 -7.17 24.21 -0.43
CA LYS A 392 -8.56 23.80 -0.70
C LYS A 392 -9.42 23.73 0.55
N THR A 393 -8.79 23.53 1.69
CA THR A 393 -9.45 23.58 2.99
C THR A 393 -8.91 24.79 3.74
N LYS A 394 -9.64 25.91 3.72
CA LYS A 394 -9.40 27.07 4.60
C LYS A 394 -9.64 26.69 6.08
N CYS A 395 -8.90 25.71 6.56
CA CYS A 395 -8.93 25.21 7.92
C CYS A 395 -7.82 25.88 8.69
N VAL A 396 -8.07 26.15 9.98
CA VAL A 396 -7.07 26.74 10.88
C VAL A 396 -5.84 25.83 11.02
N MET A 397 -6.00 24.53 10.78
CA MET A 397 -4.92 23.55 10.79
C MET A 397 -4.89 22.76 9.48
N PRO A 398 -3.75 22.72 8.76
CA PRO A 398 -3.62 21.95 7.53
C PRO A 398 -3.73 20.44 7.82
N ARG A 399 -4.55 19.73 7.04
CA ARG A 399 -4.76 18.28 7.23
C ARG A 399 -5.20 17.59 5.94
N ILE A 400 -4.85 16.31 5.82
CA ILE A 400 -5.40 15.41 4.79
C ILE A 400 -6.69 14.81 5.37
N SER A 401 -7.82 15.02 4.70
CA SER A 401 -9.13 14.56 5.18
C SER A 401 -9.77 13.59 4.20
N LYS A 402 -10.39 12.53 4.73
CA LYS A 402 -11.13 11.54 3.95
C LYS A 402 -12.45 11.23 4.63
N ARG A 403 -13.52 11.12 3.84
CA ARG A 403 -14.85 10.70 4.30
C ARG A 403 -15.01 9.20 4.04
N TYR A 404 -15.48 8.48 5.04
CA TYR A 404 -15.81 7.05 4.99
C TYR A 404 -17.32 6.84 4.87
#